data_AF-A0A6B3N9K7-F1
#
_entry.id   AF-A0A6B3N9K7-F1
#
_cell.length_a   1.000
_cell.length_b   1.000
_cell.length_c   1.000
_cell.angle_alpha   90.00
_cell.angle_beta   90.00
_cell.angle_gamma   90.00
#
_symmetry.space_group_name_H-M   'P 1'
#
loop_
_entity.id
_entity.type
_entity.pdbx_description
1 polymer ?
#
loop_
_entity_poly.entity_id
_entity_poly.type
_entity_poly.pdbx_seq_one_letter_code
_entity_poly.pdbx_strand_id
1 'polypeptide(L)'
;RTICIPILEQIKQMDLTTMPVPVEVHNAYAKGGTPLNIQAIANVKISSDPSIVGNAIERFLDHDRSEITRVARETLEGNLRGVVANLTPEELNEDRLSFAERIAQDVSRDLAKLGLQLDTLKIQSVSDDVDYLSSIGRRQIALIARDAEIAESNAVGEAERIEADCQRQAEVAKTEALTIIQQKENELRKVKAQLEQQARSEEERTTAAAKEARARAEQQLQVIRAELERLRLEADEVLPAEAQRQAKELQAKGEASELAENAKAAALVNDMLSKVWQESGTDASKVFLIQQIETLLLEASRVPSQLKLEKVNVVDNGDGKSLASLVKVYPEIVSQFLEQVDQTLGIDMTGTLSRQEHNQGSK
;
A
#
# COMPACT_ATOMS: atom_id res chain seq x y z
N ARG A 1 -12.51 4.16 64.79
CA ARG A 1 -12.20 5.23 65.76
C ARG A 1 -11.62 4.54 66.99
N THR A 2 -10.33 4.69 67.23
CA THR A 2 -9.65 4.18 68.44
C THR A 2 -9.67 5.28 69.49
N ILE A 3 -10.05 4.95 70.72
CA ILE A 3 -10.00 5.89 71.84
C ILE A 3 -8.55 5.94 72.29
N CYS A 4 -7.91 7.10 72.18
CA CYS A 4 -6.53 7.33 72.59
C CYS A 4 -6.51 7.87 74.03
N ILE A 5 -5.65 7.32 74.87
CA ILE A 5 -5.44 7.81 76.23
C ILE A 5 -4.42 8.96 76.18
N PRO A 6 -4.84 10.23 76.37
CA PRO A 6 -3.90 11.35 76.35
C PRO A 6 -2.80 11.15 77.39
N ILE A 7 -1.56 11.53 77.04
CA ILE A 7 -0.30 11.39 77.82
C ILE A 7 0.38 10.01 77.71
N LEU A 8 -0.34 8.91 77.52
CA LEU A 8 0.25 7.57 77.38
C LEU A 8 0.43 7.10 75.93
N GLU A 9 -0.40 7.59 75.01
CA GLU A 9 -0.43 7.14 73.62
C GLU A 9 -0.25 8.31 72.64
N GLN A 10 0.43 8.06 71.53
CA GLN A 10 0.61 9.02 70.44
C GLN A 10 -0.10 8.53 69.17
N ILE A 11 -0.88 9.41 68.55
CA ILE A 11 -1.53 9.12 67.26
C ILE A 11 -0.67 9.69 66.14
N LYS A 12 -0.41 8.86 65.12
CA LYS A 12 0.16 9.28 63.84
C LYS A 12 -0.78 8.88 62.70
N GLN A 13 -0.81 9.68 61.65
CA GLN A 13 -1.65 9.46 60.48
C GLN A 13 -0.77 9.25 59.25
N MET A 14 -1.19 8.35 58.37
CA MET A 14 -0.48 8.04 57.13
C MET A 14 -1.43 8.19 55.95
N ASP A 15 -0.97 8.87 54.90
CA ASP A 15 -1.74 9.05 53.67
C ASP A 15 -1.61 7.81 52.79
N LEU A 16 -2.75 7.19 52.44
CA LEU A 16 -2.81 5.98 51.61
C LEU A 16 -3.10 6.28 50.13
N THR A 17 -3.14 7.55 49.74
CA THR A 17 -3.46 7.92 48.35
C THR A 17 -2.37 7.45 47.37
N THR A 18 -2.79 7.16 46.14
CA THR A 18 -1.90 6.74 45.06
C THR A 18 -0.89 7.84 44.72
N MET A 19 0.36 7.45 44.50
CA MET A 19 1.48 8.30 44.11
C MET A 19 2.05 7.83 42.77
N PRO A 20 2.19 8.73 41.78
CA PRO A 20 2.86 8.42 40.52
C PRO A 20 4.37 8.38 40.74
N VAL A 21 4.99 7.31 40.28
CA VAL A 21 6.43 7.05 40.38
C VAL A 21 6.97 6.95 38.95
N PRO A 22 7.68 7.98 38.45
CA PRO A 22 8.41 7.87 37.20
C PRO A 22 9.62 6.95 37.41
N VAL A 23 9.80 6.02 36.48
CA VAL A 23 10.86 5.00 36.49
C VAL A 23 11.60 5.10 35.17
N GLU A 24 12.90 5.34 35.26
CA GLU A 24 13.77 5.41 34.09
C GLU A 24 14.94 4.46 34.30
N VAL A 25 15.08 3.50 33.38
CA VAL A 25 16.19 2.55 33.42
C VAL A 25 17.04 2.77 32.18
N HIS A 26 18.26 3.24 32.40
CA HIS A 26 19.27 3.37 31.36
C HIS A 26 20.17 2.13 31.29
N ASN A 27 20.64 1.83 30.07
CA ASN A 27 21.59 0.75 29.80
C ASN A 27 21.17 -0.61 30.40
N ALA A 28 19.88 -0.95 30.29
CA ALA A 28 19.37 -2.27 30.63
C ALA A 28 19.70 -3.23 29.50
N TYR A 29 20.58 -4.19 29.75
CA TYR A 29 20.93 -5.20 28.76
C TYR A 29 19.78 -6.18 28.57
N ALA A 30 19.23 -6.20 27.35
CA ALA A 30 18.28 -7.21 26.93
C ALA A 30 18.99 -8.53 26.60
N LYS A 31 18.21 -9.60 26.44
CA LYS A 31 18.69 -10.88 25.91
C LYS A 31 19.31 -10.65 24.54
N GLY A 32 20.57 -11.07 24.38
CA GLY A 32 21.37 -10.76 23.18
C GLY A 32 22.34 -9.58 23.35
N GLY A 33 22.34 -8.92 24.52
CA GLY A 33 23.37 -7.93 24.88
C GLY A 33 23.12 -6.52 24.32
N THR A 34 21.92 -6.24 23.82
CA THR A 34 21.55 -4.90 23.33
C THR A 34 21.18 -4.01 24.52
N PRO A 35 21.83 -2.84 24.69
CA PRO A 35 21.49 -1.91 25.75
C PRO A 35 20.20 -1.15 25.40
N LEU A 36 19.24 -1.18 26.32
CA LEU A 36 17.95 -0.52 26.19
C LEU A 36 17.77 0.56 27.26
N ASN A 37 17.10 1.64 26.87
CA ASN A 37 16.58 2.68 27.73
C ASN A 37 15.06 2.58 27.76
N ILE A 38 14.51 2.44 28.97
CA ILE A 38 13.07 2.25 29.17
C ILE A 38 12.56 3.33 30.11
N GLN A 39 11.48 3.99 29.71
CA GLN A 39 10.75 4.93 30.54
C GLN A 39 9.37 4.37 30.86
N ALA A 40 8.99 4.41 32.12
CA ALA A 40 7.72 3.91 32.61
C ALA A 40 7.16 4.81 33.71
N ILE A 41 5.84 4.78 33.87
CA ILE A 41 5.15 5.39 35.01
C ILE A 41 4.40 4.29 35.75
N ALA A 42 4.71 4.15 37.04
CA ALA A 42 4.02 3.26 37.95
C ALA A 42 3.16 4.07 38.93
N ASN A 43 1.92 3.65 39.14
CA ASN A 43 1.06 4.18 40.20
C ASN A 43 1.16 3.22 41.39
N VAL A 44 1.74 3.70 42.48
CA VAL A 44 1.96 2.93 43.70
C VAL A 44 1.14 3.55 44.83
N LYS A 45 0.71 2.75 45.80
CA LYS A 45 0.12 3.25 47.04
C LYS A 45 0.57 2.40 48.23
N ILE A 46 0.33 2.88 49.43
CA ILE A 46 0.44 2.02 50.62
C ILE A 46 -0.76 1.09 50.63
N SER A 47 -0.52 -0.20 50.85
CA SER A 47 -1.60 -1.18 50.87
C SER A 47 -2.53 -0.94 52.05
N SER A 48 -3.83 -1.06 51.81
CA SER A 48 -4.87 -1.04 52.86
C SER A 48 -5.11 -2.42 53.46
N ASP A 49 -4.45 -3.47 52.94
CA ASP A 49 -4.61 -4.83 53.43
C ASP A 49 -3.96 -4.99 54.83
N PRO A 50 -4.74 -5.37 55.86
CA PRO A 50 -4.23 -5.56 57.22
C PRO A 50 -3.04 -6.53 57.33
N SER A 51 -2.89 -7.46 56.38
CA SER A 51 -1.81 -8.45 56.38
C SER A 51 -0.43 -7.87 56.02
N ILE A 52 -0.37 -6.82 55.20
CA ILE A 52 0.88 -6.23 54.70
C ILE A 52 1.07 -4.76 55.08
N VAL A 53 0.02 -4.04 55.47
CA VAL A 53 0.10 -2.62 55.86
C VAL A 53 1.06 -2.38 57.03
N GLY A 54 1.21 -3.35 57.94
CA GLY A 54 2.15 -3.28 59.05
C GLY A 54 3.59 -3.04 58.60
N ASN A 55 4.00 -3.64 57.47
CA ASN A 55 5.32 -3.47 56.89
C ASN A 55 5.59 -2.03 56.42
N ALA A 56 4.55 -1.33 55.95
CA ALA A 56 4.63 0.06 55.53
C ALA A 56 4.62 1.00 56.73
N ILE A 57 3.82 0.70 57.76
CA ILE A 57 3.77 1.47 59.00
C ILE A 57 5.15 1.43 59.70
N GLU A 58 5.73 0.24 59.86
CA GLU A 58 7.05 0.09 60.51
C GLU A 58 8.15 0.88 59.77
N ARG A 59 8.09 0.94 58.44
CA ARG A 59 9.13 1.58 57.62
C ARG A 59 8.90 3.05 57.36
N PHE A 60 7.66 3.51 57.21
CA PHE A 60 7.36 4.80 56.58
C PHE A 60 6.46 5.72 57.42
N LEU A 61 5.99 5.31 58.62
CA LEU A 61 5.06 6.12 59.43
C LEU A 61 5.56 7.53 59.76
N ASP A 62 6.88 7.71 59.82
CA ASP A 62 7.55 8.99 60.14
C ASP A 62 8.37 9.56 58.97
N HIS A 63 8.23 8.99 57.78
CA HIS A 63 8.99 9.40 56.62
C HIS A 63 8.12 10.20 55.65
N ASP A 64 8.79 11.10 54.93
CA ASP A 64 8.12 11.91 53.91
C ASP A 64 7.69 11.06 52.71
N ARG A 65 6.64 11.51 52.04
CA ARG A 65 6.10 10.83 50.85
C ARG A 65 7.12 10.72 49.70
N SER A 66 8.07 11.65 49.65
CA SER A 66 9.20 11.63 48.71
C SER A 66 10.12 10.44 48.94
N GLU A 67 10.30 10.01 50.19
CA GLU A 67 11.11 8.85 50.54
C GLU A 67 10.42 7.55 50.15
N ILE A 68 9.12 7.44 50.38
CA ILE A 68 8.31 6.29 49.92
C ILE A 68 8.40 6.17 48.40
N THR A 69 8.27 7.30 47.69
CA THR A 69 8.40 7.38 46.23
C THR A 69 9.80 6.95 45.76
N ARG A 70 10.86 7.38 46.48
CA ARG A 70 12.25 7.00 46.17
C ARG A 70 12.47 5.50 46.33
N VAL A 71 12.03 4.91 47.45
CA VAL A 71 12.18 3.47 47.71
C VAL A 71 11.38 2.64 46.70
N ALA A 72 10.15 3.08 46.39
CA ALA A 72 9.34 2.45 45.34
C ALA A 72 10.04 2.50 43.97
N ARG A 73 10.60 3.66 43.60
CA ARG A 73 11.35 3.84 42.36
C ARG A 73 12.56 2.91 42.28
N GLU A 74 13.41 2.88 43.32
CA GLU A 74 14.61 2.01 43.36
C GLU A 74 14.23 0.53 43.23
N THR A 75 13.13 0.11 43.87
CA THR A 75 12.62 -1.27 43.79
C THR A 75 12.09 -1.60 42.39
N LEU A 76 11.39 -0.65 41.76
CA LEU A 76 10.87 -0.77 40.40
C LEU A 76 12.01 -0.84 39.37
N GLU A 77 13.01 0.04 39.47
CA GLU A 77 14.17 0.07 38.56
C GLU A 77 14.96 -1.25 38.62
N GLY A 78 15.19 -1.78 39.82
CA GLY A 78 15.89 -3.05 40.02
C GLY A 78 15.16 -4.23 39.37
N ASN A 79 13.84 -4.32 39.59
CA ASN A 79 13.01 -5.37 39.01
C ASN A 79 12.89 -5.23 37.48
N LEU A 80 12.67 -4.01 36.98
CA LEU A 80 12.55 -3.76 35.55
C LEU A 80 13.85 -4.13 34.82
N ARG A 81 15.02 -3.82 35.39
CA ARG A 81 16.32 -4.28 34.87
C ARG A 81 16.45 -5.81 34.86
N GLY A 82 15.97 -6.48 35.90
CA GLY A 82 16.01 -7.95 36.00
C GLY A 82 15.14 -8.67 34.97
N VAL A 83 13.93 -8.15 34.70
CA VAL A 83 13.01 -8.74 33.72
C VAL A 83 13.50 -8.51 32.28
N VAL A 84 14.01 -7.31 31.99
CA VAL A 84 14.54 -6.96 30.65
C VAL A 84 15.69 -7.87 30.23
N ALA A 85 16.51 -8.34 31.18
CA ALA A 85 17.62 -9.26 30.90
C ALA A 85 17.21 -10.59 30.25
N ASN A 86 15.95 -11.01 30.40
CA ASN A 86 15.45 -12.28 29.88
C ASN A 86 14.72 -12.16 28.54
N LEU A 87 14.42 -10.94 28.08
CA LEU A 87 13.60 -10.67 26.89
C LEU A 87 14.44 -10.08 25.77
N THR A 88 14.07 -10.35 24.53
CA THR A 88 14.75 -9.73 23.38
C THR A 88 14.17 -8.33 23.09
N PRO A 89 14.93 -7.42 22.44
CA PRO A 89 14.42 -6.10 22.05
C PRO A 89 13.15 -6.16 21.19
N GLU A 90 13.01 -7.19 20.35
CA GLU A 90 11.85 -7.40 19.47
C GLU A 90 10.61 -7.76 20.29
N GLU A 91 10.72 -8.74 21.21
CA GLU A 91 9.63 -9.15 22.09
C GLU A 91 9.09 -7.97 22.91
N LEU A 92 9.99 -7.09 23.36
CA LEU A 92 9.64 -5.90 24.11
C LEU A 92 8.87 -4.86 23.27
N ASN A 93 9.15 -4.78 21.96
CA ASN A 93 8.50 -3.83 21.08
C ASN A 93 7.17 -4.35 20.50
N GLU A 94 7.08 -5.65 20.20
CA GLU A 94 5.88 -6.28 19.61
C GLU A 94 4.72 -6.36 20.59
N ASP A 95 4.96 -6.73 21.86
CA ASP A 95 3.90 -6.91 22.86
C ASP A 95 4.22 -6.24 24.20
N ARG A 96 3.98 -4.94 24.24
CA ARG A 96 4.19 -4.10 25.44
C ARG A 96 3.23 -4.43 26.59
N LEU A 97 2.07 -5.02 26.28
CA LEU A 97 1.05 -5.33 27.28
C LEU A 97 1.47 -6.55 28.10
N SER A 98 1.85 -7.64 27.44
CA SER A 98 2.31 -8.85 28.16
C SER A 98 3.60 -8.60 28.94
N PHE A 99 4.48 -7.72 28.44
CA PHE A 99 5.65 -7.26 29.20
C PHE A 99 5.25 -6.52 30.47
N ALA A 100 4.33 -5.55 30.39
CA ALA A 100 3.86 -4.80 31.54
C ALA A 100 3.19 -5.71 32.59
N GLU A 101 2.44 -6.72 32.16
CA GLU A 101 1.83 -7.72 33.05
C GLU A 101 2.88 -8.57 33.79
N ARG A 102 3.90 -9.07 33.07
CA ARG A 102 5.00 -9.86 33.67
C ARG A 102 5.77 -9.05 34.71
N ILE A 103 6.13 -7.81 34.38
CA ILE A 103 6.78 -6.91 35.34
C ILE A 103 5.87 -6.65 36.53
N ALA A 104 4.60 -6.36 36.29
CA ALA A 104 3.65 -6.05 37.35
C ALA A 104 3.55 -7.22 38.35
N GLN A 105 3.55 -8.47 37.89
CA GLN A 105 3.52 -9.65 38.77
C GLN A 105 4.77 -9.76 39.66
N ASP A 106 5.96 -9.58 39.09
CA ASP A 106 7.22 -9.71 39.82
C ASP A 106 7.41 -8.54 40.81
N VAL A 107 7.17 -7.32 40.34
CA VAL A 107 7.24 -6.10 41.15
C VAL A 107 6.23 -6.11 42.30
N SER A 108 5.01 -6.58 42.06
CA SER A 108 3.97 -6.60 43.09
C SER A 108 4.38 -7.42 44.31
N ARG A 109 5.11 -8.52 44.12
CA ARG A 109 5.61 -9.35 45.24
C ARG A 109 6.66 -8.63 46.07
N ASP A 110 7.55 -7.87 45.43
CA ASP A 110 8.61 -7.14 46.13
C ASP A 110 8.08 -5.89 46.83
N LEU A 111 7.17 -5.15 46.19
CA LEU A 111 6.50 -4.01 46.82
C LEU A 111 5.64 -4.45 48.02
N ALA A 112 4.99 -5.61 47.96
CA ALA A 112 4.20 -6.13 49.07
C ALA A 112 5.04 -6.38 50.34
N LYS A 113 6.31 -6.78 50.21
CA LYS A 113 7.25 -6.92 51.35
C LYS A 113 7.51 -5.59 52.05
N LEU A 114 7.38 -4.47 51.34
CA LEU A 114 7.48 -3.11 51.85
C LEU A 114 6.14 -2.54 52.33
N GLY A 115 5.04 -3.30 52.17
CA GLY A 115 3.67 -2.84 52.43
C GLY A 115 3.12 -1.89 51.36
N LEU A 116 3.74 -1.87 50.18
CA LEU A 116 3.32 -1.08 49.02
C LEU A 116 2.54 -1.96 48.03
N GLN A 117 1.59 -1.34 47.33
CA GLN A 117 0.77 -1.96 46.30
C GLN A 117 0.98 -1.23 44.97
N LEU A 118 1.21 -2.01 43.90
CA LEU A 118 1.19 -1.51 42.53
C LEU A 118 -0.25 -1.52 42.01
N ASP A 119 -0.77 -0.36 41.60
CA ASP A 119 -2.09 -0.26 40.98
C ASP A 119 -1.98 -0.45 39.46
N THR A 120 -1.08 0.30 38.81
CA THR A 120 -0.87 0.22 37.36
C THR A 120 0.58 0.51 37.00
N LEU A 121 1.12 -0.20 36.01
CA LEU A 121 2.41 0.11 35.39
C LEU A 121 2.20 0.32 33.89
N LYS A 122 2.70 1.45 33.36
CA LYS A 122 2.64 1.78 31.93
C LYS A 122 4.04 2.06 31.41
N ILE A 123 4.42 1.40 30.33
CA ILE A 123 5.65 1.70 29.58
C ILE A 123 5.35 2.86 28.63
N GLN A 124 6.14 3.93 28.74
CA GLN A 124 6.00 5.11 27.88
C GLN A 124 6.84 4.98 26.61
N SER A 125 8.11 4.65 26.77
CA SER A 125 9.07 4.56 25.68
C SER A 125 10.08 3.45 25.93
N VAL A 126 10.54 2.86 24.84
CA VAL A 126 11.64 1.90 24.78
C VAL A 126 12.50 2.36 23.62
N SER A 127 13.78 2.62 23.88
CA SER A 127 14.76 3.05 22.88
C SER A 127 16.07 2.33 23.12
N ASP A 128 16.86 2.14 22.09
CA ASP A 128 18.16 1.51 22.14
C ASP A 128 19.28 2.48 21.73
N ASP A 129 20.45 2.36 22.37
CA ASP A 129 21.58 3.27 22.09
C ASP A 129 22.30 2.96 20.77
N VAL A 130 22.06 1.77 20.21
CA VAL A 130 22.83 1.21 19.07
C VAL A 130 22.01 1.24 17.77
N ASP A 131 20.82 1.84 17.77
CA ASP A 131 19.96 1.99 16.59
C ASP A 131 19.64 0.64 15.89
N TYR A 132 19.67 -0.45 16.66
CA TYR A 132 19.32 -1.81 16.30
C TYR A 132 17.85 -1.92 15.89
N LEU A 133 16.93 -1.35 16.68
CA LEU A 133 15.49 -1.41 16.37
C LEU A 133 15.17 -0.67 15.06
N SER A 134 15.78 0.48 14.82
CA SER A 134 15.59 1.21 13.55
C SER A 134 16.22 0.48 12.36
N SER A 135 17.37 -0.17 12.57
CA SER A 135 18.09 -0.93 11.55
C SER A 135 17.30 -2.16 11.09
N ILE A 136 16.61 -2.85 12.01
CA ILE A 136 15.68 -3.93 11.68
C ILE A 136 14.53 -3.39 10.84
N GLY A 137 13.90 -2.30 11.27
CA GLY A 137 12.81 -1.68 10.52
C GLY A 137 13.23 -1.32 9.09
N ARG A 138 14.40 -0.71 8.92
CA ARG A 138 14.94 -0.38 7.60
C ARG A 138 15.19 -1.61 6.73
N ARG A 139 15.69 -2.71 7.32
CA ARG A 139 15.92 -3.97 6.60
C ARG A 139 14.60 -4.59 6.14
N GLN A 140 13.60 -4.60 7.01
CA GLN A 140 12.26 -5.11 6.71
C GLN A 140 11.63 -4.33 5.55
N ILE A 141 11.70 -3.00 5.60
CA ILE A 141 11.20 -2.11 4.55
C ILE A 141 11.92 -2.38 3.21
N ALA A 142 13.24 -2.52 3.24
CA ALA A 142 14.02 -2.83 2.03
C ALA A 142 13.68 -4.21 1.44
N LEU A 143 13.39 -5.20 2.28
CA LEU A 143 12.93 -6.52 1.83
C LEU A 143 11.56 -6.42 1.15
N ILE A 144 10.60 -5.73 1.77
CA ILE A 144 9.26 -5.53 1.21
C ILE A 144 9.34 -4.79 -0.13
N ALA A 145 10.13 -3.72 -0.22
CA ALA A 145 10.31 -2.95 -1.44
C ALA A 145 10.91 -3.81 -2.58
N ARG A 146 11.96 -4.59 -2.26
CA ARG A 146 12.56 -5.52 -3.22
C ARG A 146 11.59 -6.58 -3.69
N ASP A 147 10.82 -7.17 -2.77
CA ASP A 147 9.87 -8.24 -3.10
C ASP A 147 8.72 -7.69 -3.95
N ALA A 148 8.29 -6.44 -3.72
CA ALA A 148 7.35 -5.72 -4.58
C ALA A 148 7.92 -5.46 -5.99
N GLU A 149 9.17 -5.00 -6.08
CA GLU A 149 9.87 -4.77 -7.37
C GLU A 149 10.03 -6.07 -8.17
N ILE A 150 10.35 -7.19 -7.50
CA ILE A 150 10.42 -8.52 -8.13
C ILE A 150 9.03 -8.93 -8.64
N ALA A 151 7.97 -8.70 -7.87
CA ALA A 151 6.61 -9.04 -8.28
C ALA A 151 6.17 -8.23 -9.51
N GLU A 152 6.46 -6.92 -9.54
CA GLU A 152 6.20 -6.04 -10.69
C GLU A 152 7.00 -6.48 -11.92
N SER A 153 8.31 -6.69 -11.78
CA SER A 153 9.19 -7.14 -12.85
C SER A 153 8.76 -8.48 -13.45
N ASN A 154 8.33 -9.44 -12.62
CA ASN A 154 7.80 -10.71 -13.08
C ASN A 154 6.46 -10.56 -13.81
N ALA A 155 5.57 -9.68 -13.33
CA ALA A 155 4.28 -9.42 -13.98
C ALA A 155 4.47 -8.77 -15.35
N VAL A 156 5.36 -7.77 -15.46
CA VAL A 156 5.72 -7.13 -16.73
C VAL A 156 6.38 -8.12 -17.68
N GLY A 157 7.36 -8.89 -17.20
CA GLY A 157 8.05 -9.89 -18.03
C GLY A 157 7.14 -11.00 -18.54
N GLU A 158 6.14 -11.41 -17.76
CA GLU A 158 5.14 -12.39 -18.22
C GLU A 158 4.20 -11.77 -19.25
N ALA A 159 3.77 -10.52 -19.07
CA ALA A 159 2.97 -9.79 -20.05
C ALA A 159 3.71 -9.65 -21.40
N GLU A 160 4.99 -9.25 -21.37
CA GLU A 160 5.83 -9.13 -22.58
C GLU A 160 6.00 -10.48 -23.30
N ARG A 161 6.17 -11.58 -22.58
CA ARG A 161 6.27 -12.93 -23.17
C ARG A 161 4.98 -13.34 -23.85
N ILE A 162 3.85 -13.14 -23.19
CA ILE A 162 2.54 -13.45 -23.74
C ILE A 162 2.30 -12.62 -25.01
N GLU A 163 2.62 -11.32 -24.97
CA GLU A 163 2.51 -10.45 -26.15
C GLU A 163 3.39 -10.95 -27.32
N ALA A 164 4.66 -11.26 -27.05
CA ALA A 164 5.60 -11.74 -28.07
C ALA A 164 5.16 -13.09 -28.68
N ASP A 165 4.65 -14.01 -27.85
CA ASP A 165 4.13 -15.30 -28.33
C ASP A 165 2.87 -15.11 -29.19
N CYS A 166 1.98 -14.20 -28.79
CA CYS A 166 0.79 -13.85 -29.58
C CYS A 166 1.16 -13.21 -30.93
N GLN A 167 2.11 -12.27 -30.96
CA GLN A 167 2.59 -11.66 -32.20
C GLN A 167 3.19 -12.71 -33.14
N ARG A 168 4.00 -13.63 -32.61
CA ARG A 168 4.60 -14.72 -33.39
C ARG A 168 3.54 -15.61 -34.03
N GLN A 169 2.50 -15.99 -33.28
CA GLN A 169 1.40 -16.80 -33.79
C GLN A 169 0.60 -16.08 -34.89
N ALA A 170 0.34 -14.77 -34.71
CA ALA A 170 -0.34 -13.95 -35.72
C ALA A 170 0.45 -13.88 -37.04
N GLU A 171 1.77 -13.75 -36.98
CA GLU A 171 2.63 -13.67 -38.15
C GLU A 171 2.73 -15.01 -38.91
N VAL A 172 2.75 -16.13 -38.17
CA VAL A 172 2.66 -17.48 -38.77
C VAL A 172 1.34 -17.66 -39.52
N ALA A 173 0.21 -17.36 -38.89
CA ALA A 173 -1.12 -17.49 -39.51
C ALA A 173 -1.23 -16.64 -40.79
N LYS A 174 -0.68 -15.41 -40.78
CA LYS A 174 -0.62 -14.54 -41.95
C LYS A 174 0.21 -15.13 -43.09
N THR A 175 1.36 -15.72 -42.77
CA THR A 175 2.27 -16.30 -43.76
C THR A 175 1.69 -17.56 -44.41
N GLU A 176 1.00 -18.39 -43.62
CA GLU A 176 0.29 -19.58 -44.12
C GLU A 176 -0.80 -19.19 -45.11
N ALA A 177 -1.63 -18.18 -44.79
CA ALA A 177 -2.67 -17.68 -45.68
C ALA A 177 -2.09 -17.22 -47.03
N LEU A 178 -1.02 -16.41 -47.02
CA LEU A 178 -0.34 -15.96 -48.24
C LEU A 178 0.22 -17.11 -49.08
N THR A 179 0.73 -18.16 -48.44
CA THR A 179 1.27 -19.34 -49.14
C THR A 179 0.18 -20.09 -49.89
N ILE A 180 -0.99 -20.26 -49.27
CA ILE A 180 -2.16 -20.92 -49.90
C ILE A 180 -2.62 -20.14 -51.14
N ILE A 181 -2.69 -18.81 -51.06
CA ILE A 181 -3.02 -17.93 -52.19
C ILE A 181 -2.06 -18.16 -53.35
N GLN A 182 -0.76 -18.12 -53.07
CA GLN A 182 0.26 -18.22 -54.11
C GLN A 182 0.26 -19.58 -54.81
N GLN A 183 -0.01 -20.66 -54.07
CA GLN A 183 -0.17 -22.01 -54.64
C GLN A 183 -1.35 -22.07 -55.62
N LYS A 184 -2.51 -21.50 -55.23
CA LYS A 184 -3.71 -21.49 -56.07
C LYS A 184 -3.54 -20.65 -57.34
N GLU A 185 -2.86 -19.51 -57.27
CA GLU A 185 -2.54 -18.73 -58.46
C GLU A 185 -1.65 -19.50 -59.45
N ASN A 186 -0.67 -20.26 -58.95
CA ASN A 186 0.21 -21.08 -59.79
C ASN A 186 -0.55 -22.24 -60.46
N GLU A 187 -1.49 -22.88 -59.76
CA GLU A 187 -2.38 -23.90 -60.34
C GLU A 187 -3.21 -23.31 -61.48
N LEU A 188 -3.83 -22.15 -61.28
CA LEU A 188 -4.63 -21.48 -62.31
C LEU A 188 -3.80 -21.14 -63.55
N ARG A 189 -2.56 -20.67 -63.39
CA ARG A 189 -1.65 -20.40 -64.52
C ARG A 189 -1.38 -21.66 -65.35
N LYS A 190 -1.18 -22.81 -64.72
CA LYS A 190 -0.95 -24.09 -65.42
C LYS A 190 -2.17 -24.53 -66.21
N VAL A 191 -3.36 -24.49 -65.60
CA VAL A 191 -4.59 -24.92 -66.28
C VAL A 191 -4.92 -23.99 -67.45
N LYS A 192 -4.74 -22.68 -67.30
CA LYS A 192 -4.92 -21.72 -68.38
C LYS A 192 -4.01 -22.03 -69.58
N ALA A 193 -2.73 -22.32 -69.34
CA ALA A 193 -1.78 -22.66 -70.39
C ALA A 193 -2.16 -23.96 -71.13
N GLN A 194 -2.63 -24.98 -70.42
CA GLN A 194 -3.09 -26.24 -71.03
C GLN A 194 -4.32 -26.04 -71.92
N LEU A 195 -5.29 -25.24 -71.46
CA LEU A 195 -6.51 -24.95 -72.21
C LEU A 195 -6.22 -24.10 -73.47
N GLU A 196 -5.33 -23.10 -73.37
CA GLU A 196 -4.89 -22.32 -74.54
C GLU A 196 -4.18 -23.20 -75.58
N GLN A 197 -3.37 -24.15 -75.13
CA GLN A 197 -2.68 -25.10 -76.02
C GLN A 197 -3.68 -26.03 -76.74
N GLN A 198 -4.67 -26.58 -76.02
CA GLN A 198 -5.72 -27.40 -76.62
C GLN A 198 -6.57 -26.61 -77.63
N ALA A 199 -6.94 -25.37 -77.29
CA ALA A 199 -7.71 -24.50 -78.18
C ALA A 199 -6.95 -24.22 -79.49
N ARG A 200 -5.65 -23.92 -79.43
CA ARG A 200 -4.80 -23.74 -80.61
C ARG A 200 -4.72 -24.99 -81.49
N SER A 201 -4.66 -26.19 -80.88
CA SER A 201 -4.58 -27.44 -81.64
C SER A 201 -5.87 -27.78 -82.39
N GLU A 202 -7.05 -27.46 -81.82
CA GLU A 202 -8.34 -27.72 -82.46
C GLU A 202 -8.72 -26.64 -83.50
N GLU A 203 -8.15 -25.43 -83.38
CA GLU A 203 -8.22 -24.39 -84.41
C GLU A 203 -7.67 -24.82 -85.77
N GLU A 204 -6.65 -25.66 -85.77
CA GLU A 204 -6.01 -26.17 -86.99
C GLU A 204 -6.87 -27.22 -87.72
N ARG A 205 -7.86 -27.83 -87.07
CA ARG A 205 -8.68 -28.92 -87.64
C ARG A 205 -9.91 -28.42 -88.40
N THR A 206 -10.72 -27.55 -87.81
CA THR A 206 -11.87 -26.90 -88.48
C THR A 206 -12.36 -25.68 -87.70
N THR A 207 -12.83 -24.63 -88.39
CA THR A 207 -13.32 -23.38 -87.77
C THR A 207 -14.54 -23.55 -86.86
N ALA A 208 -15.36 -24.59 -87.10
CA ALA A 208 -16.51 -24.93 -86.26
C ALA A 208 -16.08 -25.62 -84.95
N ALA A 209 -15.20 -26.63 -85.02
CA ALA A 209 -14.63 -27.30 -83.85
C ALA A 209 -13.81 -26.34 -82.99
N ALA A 210 -13.08 -25.41 -83.63
CA ALA A 210 -12.35 -24.33 -82.98
C ALA A 210 -13.23 -23.44 -82.09
N LYS A 211 -14.40 -23.03 -82.61
CA LYS A 211 -15.36 -22.20 -81.85
C LYS A 211 -15.95 -22.95 -80.67
N GLU A 212 -16.27 -24.23 -80.85
CA GLU A 212 -16.80 -25.07 -79.77
C GLU A 212 -15.74 -25.33 -78.69
N ALA A 213 -14.50 -25.64 -79.09
CA ALA A 213 -13.38 -25.84 -78.18
C ALA A 213 -13.05 -24.56 -77.39
N ARG A 214 -13.02 -23.38 -78.05
CA ARG A 214 -12.85 -22.09 -77.37
C ARG A 214 -13.98 -21.81 -76.39
N ALA A 215 -15.24 -22.05 -76.76
CA ALA A 215 -16.38 -21.82 -75.86
C ALA A 215 -16.33 -22.74 -74.62
N ARG A 216 -15.97 -24.01 -74.79
CA ARG A 216 -15.76 -24.94 -73.66
C ARG A 216 -14.56 -24.55 -72.80
N ALA A 217 -13.45 -24.16 -73.42
CA ALA A 217 -12.26 -23.68 -72.72
C ALA A 217 -12.56 -22.40 -71.93
N GLU A 218 -13.29 -21.44 -72.51
CA GLU A 218 -13.75 -20.23 -71.81
C GLU A 218 -14.70 -20.55 -70.67
N GLN A 219 -15.64 -21.47 -70.83
CA GLN A 219 -16.51 -21.93 -69.74
C GLN A 219 -15.70 -22.56 -68.60
N GLN A 220 -14.74 -23.44 -68.91
CA GLN A 220 -13.86 -24.04 -67.90
C GLN A 220 -12.97 -22.99 -67.22
N LEU A 221 -12.40 -22.07 -68.00
CA LEU A 221 -11.62 -20.96 -67.45
C LEU A 221 -12.49 -20.03 -66.59
N GLN A 222 -13.76 -19.82 -66.94
CA GLN A 222 -14.71 -19.04 -66.14
C GLN A 222 -15.02 -19.74 -64.81
N VAL A 223 -15.20 -21.06 -64.81
CA VAL A 223 -15.40 -21.82 -63.55
C VAL A 223 -14.16 -21.73 -62.67
N ILE A 224 -12.97 -21.97 -63.22
CA ILE A 224 -11.71 -21.90 -62.46
C ILE A 224 -11.40 -20.46 -62.04
N ARG A 225 -11.73 -19.45 -62.88
CA ARG A 225 -11.63 -18.04 -62.49
C ARG A 225 -12.60 -17.71 -61.39
N ALA A 226 -13.86 -18.16 -61.45
CA ALA A 226 -14.83 -17.94 -60.40
C ALA A 226 -14.40 -18.62 -59.09
N GLU A 227 -13.83 -19.83 -59.16
CA GLU A 227 -13.30 -20.56 -58.02
C GLU A 227 -12.04 -19.90 -57.46
N LEU A 228 -11.15 -19.40 -58.33
CA LEU A 228 -9.98 -18.63 -57.93
C LEU A 228 -10.38 -17.27 -57.36
N GLU A 229 -11.36 -16.56 -57.94
CA GLU A 229 -11.89 -15.31 -57.42
C GLU A 229 -12.59 -15.54 -56.08
N ARG A 230 -13.28 -16.67 -55.92
CA ARG A 230 -13.88 -17.07 -54.64
C ARG A 230 -12.80 -17.37 -53.62
N LEU A 231 -11.75 -18.12 -53.98
CA LEU A 231 -10.58 -18.36 -53.15
C LEU A 231 -9.81 -17.07 -52.88
N ARG A 232 -9.80 -16.13 -53.82
CA ARG A 232 -9.18 -14.80 -53.66
C ARG A 232 -9.98 -13.96 -52.69
N LEU A 233 -11.30 -13.88 -52.82
CA LEU A 233 -12.17 -13.23 -51.86
C LEU A 233 -12.06 -13.93 -50.49
N GLU A 234 -12.03 -15.26 -50.49
CA GLU A 234 -11.84 -16.06 -49.28
C GLU A 234 -10.45 -15.81 -48.67
N ALA A 235 -9.45 -15.41 -49.44
CA ALA A 235 -8.08 -15.21 -48.97
C ALA A 235 -7.59 -13.75 -48.83
N ASP A 236 -8.22 -12.81 -49.52
CA ASP A 236 -7.97 -11.37 -49.51
C ASP A 236 -8.99 -10.65 -48.61
N GLU A 237 -10.23 -11.15 -48.50
CA GLU A 237 -11.25 -10.58 -47.62
C GLU A 237 -11.54 -11.49 -46.42
N VAL A 238 -11.87 -12.77 -46.61
CA VAL A 238 -12.36 -13.62 -45.51
C VAL A 238 -11.23 -14.03 -44.57
N LEU A 239 -10.13 -14.59 -45.07
CA LEU A 239 -8.98 -15.00 -44.23
C LEU A 239 -8.32 -13.82 -43.52
N PRO A 240 -8.10 -12.63 -44.15
CA PRO A 240 -7.55 -11.48 -43.45
C PRO A 240 -8.56 -10.90 -42.47
N ALA A 241 -9.87 -10.94 -42.77
CA ALA A 241 -10.91 -10.54 -41.83
C ALA A 241 -11.03 -11.53 -40.66
N GLU A 242 -10.90 -12.84 -40.88
CA GLU A 242 -10.91 -13.85 -39.83
C GLU A 242 -9.63 -13.81 -38.99
N ALA A 243 -8.47 -13.59 -39.63
CA ALA A 243 -7.21 -13.37 -38.95
C ALA A 243 -7.23 -12.05 -38.16
N GLN A 244 -7.77 -10.96 -38.71
CA GLN A 244 -7.97 -9.71 -37.95
C GLN A 244 -9.00 -9.88 -36.84
N ARG A 245 -10.05 -10.67 -37.05
CA ARG A 245 -11.05 -10.97 -36.03
C ARG A 245 -10.42 -11.75 -34.89
N GLN A 246 -9.69 -12.83 -35.18
CA GLN A 246 -8.98 -13.62 -34.17
C GLN A 246 -7.87 -12.79 -33.50
N ALA A 247 -7.10 -12.00 -34.26
CA ALA A 247 -6.10 -11.10 -33.70
C ALA A 247 -6.75 -10.07 -32.76
N LYS A 248 -7.85 -9.43 -33.15
CA LYS A 248 -8.60 -8.50 -32.28
C LYS A 248 -9.23 -9.18 -31.08
N GLU A 249 -9.78 -10.38 -31.25
CA GLU A 249 -10.41 -11.14 -30.16
C GLU A 249 -9.36 -11.58 -29.12
N LEU A 250 -8.15 -11.92 -29.57
CA LEU A 250 -7.02 -12.25 -28.72
C LEU A 250 -6.34 -11.02 -28.11
N GLN A 251 -6.23 -9.92 -28.86
CA GLN A 251 -5.73 -8.64 -28.36
C GLN A 251 -6.68 -8.07 -27.29
N ALA A 252 -7.99 -8.15 -27.51
CA ALA A 252 -8.99 -7.79 -26.51
C ALA A 252 -8.94 -8.72 -25.28
N LYS A 253 -8.61 -10.01 -25.44
CA LYS A 253 -8.36 -10.92 -24.30
C LYS A 253 -7.08 -10.59 -23.56
N GLY A 254 -6.03 -10.16 -24.26
CA GLY A 254 -4.77 -9.71 -23.68
C GLY A 254 -4.97 -8.44 -22.86
N GLU A 255 -5.55 -7.40 -23.48
CA GLU A 255 -5.92 -6.15 -22.80
C GLU A 255 -6.88 -6.41 -21.62
N ALA A 256 -7.86 -7.29 -21.79
CA ALA A 256 -8.75 -7.66 -20.68
C ALA A 256 -8.03 -8.43 -19.58
N SER A 257 -6.96 -9.18 -19.88
CA SER A 257 -6.17 -9.89 -18.87
C SER A 257 -5.21 -8.95 -18.14
N GLU A 258 -4.56 -8.03 -18.84
CA GLU A 258 -3.78 -6.94 -18.24
C GLU A 258 -4.68 -6.07 -17.34
N LEU A 259 -5.86 -5.69 -17.83
CA LEU A 259 -6.84 -4.94 -17.05
C LEU A 259 -7.39 -5.76 -15.87
N ALA A 260 -7.64 -7.06 -16.05
CA ALA A 260 -8.13 -7.94 -14.98
C ALA A 260 -7.07 -8.15 -13.89
N GLU A 261 -5.79 -8.30 -14.26
CA GLU A 261 -4.73 -8.53 -13.29
C GLU A 261 -4.29 -7.24 -12.60
N ASN A 262 -4.30 -6.11 -13.31
CA ASN A 262 -4.22 -4.79 -12.70
C ASN A 262 -5.41 -4.52 -11.77
N ALA A 263 -6.62 -4.92 -12.15
CA ALA A 263 -7.81 -4.80 -11.30
C ALA A 263 -7.74 -5.73 -10.08
N LYS A 264 -7.21 -6.95 -10.20
CA LYS A 264 -6.98 -7.85 -9.05
C LYS A 264 -5.89 -7.31 -8.13
N ALA A 265 -4.79 -6.80 -8.67
CA ALA A 265 -3.74 -6.15 -7.90
C ALA A 265 -4.29 -4.92 -7.15
N ALA A 266 -5.07 -4.07 -7.83
CA ALA A 266 -5.74 -2.93 -7.21
C ALA A 266 -6.77 -3.35 -6.14
N ALA A 267 -7.51 -4.45 -6.37
CA ALA A 267 -8.44 -5.01 -5.39
C ALA A 267 -7.72 -5.57 -4.15
N LEU A 268 -6.57 -6.24 -4.33
CA LEU A 268 -5.72 -6.73 -3.24
C LEU A 268 -5.16 -5.58 -2.40
N VAL A 269 -4.68 -4.52 -3.05
CA VAL A 269 -4.22 -3.29 -2.37
C VAL A 269 -5.37 -2.64 -1.58
N ASN A 270 -6.58 -2.56 -2.16
CA ASN A 270 -7.77 -2.05 -1.47
C ASN A 270 -8.22 -2.93 -0.30
N ASP A 271 -8.11 -4.26 -0.40
CA ASP A 271 -8.43 -5.18 0.68
C ASP A 271 -7.43 -5.05 1.84
N MET A 272 -6.13 -4.93 1.52
CA MET A 272 -5.09 -4.61 2.51
C MET A 272 -5.36 -3.27 3.20
N LEU A 273 -5.65 -2.22 2.44
CA LEU A 273 -6.00 -0.90 2.99
C LEU A 273 -7.26 -0.97 3.87
N SER A 274 -8.25 -1.76 3.48
CA SER A 274 -9.49 -1.95 4.26
C SER A 274 -9.26 -2.74 5.55
N LYS A 275 -8.40 -3.75 5.56
CA LYS A 275 -8.00 -4.48 6.77
C LYS A 275 -7.24 -3.58 7.73
N VAL A 276 -6.27 -2.83 7.22
CA VAL A 276 -5.56 -1.81 8.01
C VAL A 276 -6.55 -0.79 8.57
N TRP A 277 -7.55 -0.36 7.79
CA TRP A 277 -8.60 0.55 8.27
C TRP A 277 -9.42 -0.04 9.43
N GLN A 278 -9.79 -1.32 9.35
CA GLN A 278 -10.56 -2.00 10.40
C GLN A 278 -9.74 -2.22 11.68
N GLU A 279 -8.47 -2.56 11.55
CA GLU A 279 -7.58 -2.82 12.70
C GLU A 279 -7.12 -1.54 13.40
N SER A 280 -6.94 -0.45 12.65
CA SER A 280 -6.29 0.75 13.17
C SER A 280 -7.25 1.75 13.84
N GLY A 281 -8.58 1.54 13.72
CA GLY A 281 -9.60 2.39 14.32
C GLY A 281 -9.62 3.84 13.79
N THR A 282 -10.63 4.61 14.20
CA THR A 282 -10.97 5.94 13.64
C THR A 282 -9.87 7.01 13.74
N ASP A 283 -8.81 6.79 14.53
CA ASP A 283 -7.73 7.77 14.70
C ASP A 283 -6.54 7.51 13.77
N ALA A 284 -6.26 6.27 13.41
CA ALA A 284 -5.23 5.96 12.41
C ALA A 284 -5.68 6.30 10.98
N SER A 285 -6.97 6.16 10.67
CA SER A 285 -7.55 6.58 9.38
C SER A 285 -7.33 8.08 9.15
N LYS A 286 -7.41 8.91 10.20
CA LYS A 286 -7.16 10.35 10.13
C LYS A 286 -5.70 10.67 9.91
N VAL A 287 -4.79 9.98 10.61
CA VAL A 287 -3.33 10.16 10.44
C VAL A 287 -2.87 9.70 9.06
N PHE A 288 -3.42 8.58 8.56
CA PHE A 288 -3.16 8.08 7.21
C PHE A 288 -3.71 9.02 6.12
N LEU A 289 -4.93 9.54 6.28
CA LEU A 289 -5.48 10.55 5.36
C LEU A 289 -4.62 11.80 5.34
N ILE A 290 -4.13 12.27 6.49
CA ILE A 290 -3.22 13.42 6.57
C ILE A 290 -1.91 13.12 5.81
N GLN A 291 -1.30 11.95 5.99
CA GLN A 291 -0.10 11.53 5.21
C GLN A 291 -0.38 11.43 3.71
N GLN A 292 -1.54 10.89 3.32
CA GLN A 292 -1.90 10.73 1.92
C GLN A 292 -2.24 12.07 1.27
N ILE A 293 -2.85 13.00 2.02
CA ILE A 293 -3.06 14.38 1.59
C ILE A 293 -1.72 15.07 1.41
N GLU A 294 -0.75 14.91 2.31
CA GLU A 294 0.59 15.49 2.15
C GLU A 294 1.32 14.94 0.91
N THR A 295 1.18 13.64 0.65
CA THR A 295 1.74 12.99 -0.54
C THR A 295 1.05 13.47 -1.83
N LEU A 296 -0.28 13.55 -1.83
CA LEU A 296 -1.07 14.11 -2.93
C LEU A 296 -0.79 15.60 -3.15
N LEU A 297 -0.55 16.37 -2.08
CA LEU A 297 -0.18 17.77 -2.13
C LEU A 297 1.23 17.94 -2.71
N LEU A 298 2.17 17.06 -2.35
CA LEU A 298 3.51 17.00 -2.92
C LEU A 298 3.46 16.66 -4.42
N GLU A 299 2.68 15.66 -4.84
CA GLU A 299 2.49 15.31 -6.25
C GLU A 299 1.78 16.44 -7.01
N ALA A 300 0.74 17.05 -6.42
CA ALA A 300 0.03 18.20 -6.98
C ALA A 300 0.91 19.46 -7.03
N SER A 301 1.86 19.63 -6.11
CA SER A 301 2.86 20.72 -6.12
C SER A 301 3.94 20.55 -7.19
N ARG A 302 4.02 19.39 -7.85
CA ARG A 302 4.86 19.16 -9.03
C ARG A 302 4.16 19.56 -10.34
N VAL A 303 2.83 19.60 -10.36
CA VAL A 303 2.03 20.07 -11.52
C VAL A 303 2.35 21.51 -11.98
N PRO A 304 2.72 22.49 -11.12
CA PRO A 304 3.14 23.83 -11.56
C PRO A 304 4.41 23.81 -12.43
N SER A 305 5.23 22.75 -12.36
CA SER A 305 6.45 22.66 -13.18
C SER A 305 6.18 22.25 -14.64
N GLN A 306 4.97 21.79 -14.97
CA GLN A 306 4.58 21.37 -16.33
C GLN A 306 3.66 22.36 -17.07
N LEU A 307 3.10 23.36 -16.40
CA LEU A 307 2.28 24.40 -17.06
C LEU A 307 3.14 25.63 -17.41
N LYS A 308 3.99 25.49 -18.43
CA LYS A 308 4.54 26.65 -19.15
C LYS A 308 3.42 27.25 -20.01
N LEU A 309 2.70 28.24 -19.49
CA LEU A 309 1.77 29.04 -20.28
C LEU A 309 2.56 29.90 -21.27
N GLU A 310 2.73 29.41 -22.49
CA GLU A 310 3.59 29.99 -23.53
C GLU A 310 3.01 31.28 -24.15
N LYS A 311 1.71 31.56 -23.96
CA LYS A 311 1.07 32.82 -24.34
C LYS A 311 -0.30 32.98 -23.68
N VAL A 312 -0.45 33.98 -22.81
CA VAL A 312 -1.75 34.42 -22.31
C VAL A 312 -2.09 35.73 -23.01
N ASN A 313 -3.07 35.69 -23.93
CA ASN A 313 -3.59 36.89 -24.57
C ASN A 313 -4.67 37.50 -23.67
N VAL A 314 -4.29 38.48 -22.87
CA VAL A 314 -5.22 39.22 -22.01
C VAL A 314 -5.74 40.43 -22.79
N VAL A 315 -7.04 40.47 -23.05
CA VAL A 315 -7.71 41.68 -23.55
C VAL A 315 -8.02 42.55 -22.33
N ASP A 316 -7.24 43.62 -22.16
CA ASP A 316 -7.40 44.60 -21.10
C ASP A 316 -8.40 45.69 -21.53
N ASN A 317 -9.38 45.98 -20.67
CA ASN A 317 -10.32 47.11 -20.83
C ASN A 317 -9.87 48.37 -20.07
N GLY A 318 -8.62 48.42 -19.61
CA GLY A 318 -7.98 49.63 -19.09
C GLY A 318 -8.03 49.81 -17.57
N ASP A 319 -8.30 48.75 -16.80
CA ASP A 319 -8.50 48.83 -15.35
C ASP A 319 -7.39 48.13 -14.52
N GLY A 320 -6.34 47.59 -15.17
CA GLY A 320 -5.13 47.11 -14.49
C GLY A 320 -5.31 45.93 -13.51
N LYS A 321 -6.48 45.28 -13.49
CA LYS A 321 -6.84 44.21 -12.53
C LYS A 321 -6.73 42.78 -13.08
N SER A 322 -6.38 42.61 -14.35
CA SER A 322 -6.40 41.32 -15.04
C SER A 322 -5.25 40.36 -14.67
N LEU A 323 -4.14 40.87 -14.14
CA LEU A 323 -3.04 40.06 -13.59
C LEU A 323 -3.31 39.60 -12.15
N ALA A 324 -4.10 40.37 -11.39
CA ALA A 324 -4.41 40.06 -9.99
C ALA A 324 -5.45 38.94 -9.83
N SER A 325 -6.29 38.70 -10.85
CA SER A 325 -7.26 37.60 -10.84
C SER A 325 -6.59 36.24 -11.00
N LEU A 326 -5.49 36.13 -11.75
CA LEU A 326 -4.74 34.87 -11.94
C LEU A 326 -4.06 34.39 -10.64
N VAL A 327 -3.59 35.30 -9.80
CA VAL A 327 -2.93 34.97 -8.51
C VAL A 327 -3.96 34.58 -7.44
N LYS A 328 -5.20 35.05 -7.56
CA LYS A 328 -6.30 34.76 -6.61
C LYS A 328 -7.08 33.48 -6.91
N VAL A 329 -6.89 32.85 -8.06
CA VAL A 329 -7.60 31.61 -8.40
C VAL A 329 -7.15 30.44 -7.51
N TYR A 330 -5.88 30.40 -7.11
CA TYR A 330 -5.34 29.24 -6.38
C TYR A 330 -5.90 29.06 -4.96
N PRO A 331 -6.00 30.10 -4.11
CA PRO A 331 -6.62 29.96 -2.79
C PRO A 331 -8.10 29.55 -2.87
N GLU A 332 -8.82 30.02 -3.89
CA GLU A 332 -10.25 29.77 -4.06
C GLU A 332 -10.54 28.33 -4.50
N ILE A 333 -9.75 27.79 -5.43
CA ILE A 333 -9.82 26.36 -5.84
C ILE A 333 -9.49 25.43 -4.67
N VAL A 334 -8.47 25.76 -3.88
CA VAL A 334 -8.09 24.96 -2.71
C VAL A 334 -9.19 24.99 -1.66
N SER A 335 -9.80 26.16 -1.42
CA SER A 335 -10.92 26.26 -0.47
C SER A 335 -12.16 25.48 -0.93
N GLN A 336 -12.51 25.53 -2.22
CA GLN A 336 -13.63 24.74 -2.76
C GLN A 336 -13.37 23.24 -2.70
N PHE A 337 -12.14 22.81 -2.96
CA PHE A 337 -11.77 21.40 -2.85
C PHE A 337 -11.87 20.91 -1.40
N LEU A 338 -11.39 21.69 -0.43
CA LEU A 338 -11.47 21.36 0.99
C LEU A 338 -12.93 21.31 1.48
N GLU A 339 -13.76 22.25 1.05
CA GLU A 339 -15.18 22.31 1.38
C GLU A 339 -15.96 21.14 0.75
N GLN A 340 -15.60 20.73 -0.47
CA GLN A 340 -16.23 19.58 -1.13
C GLN A 340 -15.80 18.24 -0.52
N VAL A 341 -14.56 18.14 -0.02
CA VAL A 341 -14.09 16.99 0.78
C VAL A 341 -14.88 16.89 2.09
N ASP A 342 -15.10 18.02 2.79
CA ASP A 342 -15.93 18.06 4.00
C ASP A 342 -17.37 17.61 3.72
N GLN A 343 -17.99 18.12 2.65
CA GLN A 343 -19.37 17.75 2.28
C GLN A 343 -19.52 16.29 1.83
N THR A 344 -18.50 15.69 1.19
CA THR A 344 -18.60 14.35 0.61
C THR A 344 -18.16 13.26 1.59
N LEU A 345 -17.14 13.54 2.42
CA LEU A 345 -16.54 12.58 3.34
C LEU A 345 -16.87 12.87 4.82
N GLY A 346 -17.45 14.03 5.14
CA GLY A 346 -17.79 14.44 6.51
C GLY A 346 -16.57 14.77 7.39
N ILE A 347 -15.45 15.14 6.76
CA ILE A 347 -14.17 15.39 7.43
C ILE A 347 -13.83 16.87 7.33
N ASP A 348 -13.95 17.59 8.46
CA ASP A 348 -13.62 19.01 8.55
C ASP A 348 -12.10 19.25 8.56
N MET A 349 -11.55 19.36 7.35
CA MET A 349 -10.13 19.63 7.10
C MET A 349 -9.76 21.09 7.44
N THR A 350 -10.69 22.02 7.28
CA THR A 350 -10.54 23.44 7.60
C THR A 350 -10.41 23.68 9.10
N GLY A 351 -11.20 22.98 9.91
CA GLY A 351 -11.17 23.04 11.37
C GLY A 351 -9.96 22.34 12.00
N THR A 352 -9.42 21.29 11.36
CA THR A 352 -8.23 20.58 11.86
C THR A 352 -6.93 21.37 11.64
N LEU A 353 -6.78 22.04 10.50
CA LEU A 353 -5.63 22.93 10.21
C LEU A 353 -5.62 24.19 11.09
N SER A 354 -6.76 24.86 11.25
CA SER A 354 -6.86 26.09 12.06
C SER A 354 -6.78 25.84 13.57
N ARG A 355 -7.13 24.64 14.04
CA ARG A 355 -6.94 24.23 15.44
C ARG A 355 -5.46 23.95 15.80
N GLN A 356 -4.62 23.63 14.82
CA GLN A 356 -3.19 23.43 15.05
C GLN A 356 -2.44 24.76 15.26
N GLU A 357 -2.84 25.85 14.59
CA GLU A 357 -2.23 27.17 14.80
C GLU A 357 -2.54 27.77 16.18
N HIS A 358 -3.74 27.52 16.73
CA HIS A 358 -4.09 28.03 18.07
C HIS A 358 -3.37 27.31 19.22
N ASN A 359 -2.80 26.12 18.99
CA ASN A 359 -2.13 25.35 20.04
C ASN A 359 -0.60 25.50 20.06
N GLN A 360 -0.02 26.24 19.10
CA GLN A 360 1.40 26.64 19.12
C GLN A 360 1.63 28.05 19.68
N GLY A 361 0.56 28.79 20.04
CA GLY A 361 0.66 30.14 20.61
C GLY A 361 0.61 30.24 22.14
N SER A 362 0.61 29.12 22.86
CA SER A 362 0.57 29.13 24.34
C SER A 362 1.61 28.19 24.94
N LYS A 363 2.89 28.52 24.75
CA LYS A 363 3.97 28.24 25.71
C LYS A 363 4.98 29.38 25.70
#